data_AF-C3J930-F1
#
_entry.id   AF-C3J930-F1
#
_cell.length_a   1.000
_cell.length_b   1.000
_cell.length_c   1.000
_cell.angle_alpha   90.00
_cell.angle_beta   90.00
_cell.angle_gamma   90.00
#
_symmetry.space_group_name_H-M   'P 1'
#
loop_
_entity.id
_entity.type
_entity.pdbx_description
1 polymer ?
#
loop_
_entity_poly.entity_id
_entity_poly.type
_entity_poly.pdbx_seq_one_letter_code
_entity_poly.pdbx_strand_id
1 'polypeptide(L)'
;MIKIAVPTRENSVDDHFGHCAYYTIFSIEDQEIKASTTLPSPQGCGCKSNIAATLQEMGVGLMLAGNMGDGAKKNLQTMASR
;
A
#
# COMPACT_ATOMS: atom_id res chain seq x y z
N MET A 1 -10.50 9.04 -10.96
CA MET A 1 -9.66 9.18 -9.76
C MET A 1 -9.01 7.84 -9.44
N ILE A 2 -7.67 7.80 -9.38
CA ILE A 2 -6.88 6.59 -9.06
C ILE A 2 -6.35 6.74 -7.63
N LYS A 3 -6.32 5.66 -6.85
CA LYS A 3 -5.64 5.64 -5.55
C LYS A 3 -4.45 4.70 -5.58
N ILE A 4 -3.30 5.22 -5.17
CA ILE A 4 -2.03 4.47 -5.09
C ILE A 4 -1.59 4.38 -3.64
N ALA A 5 -1.28 3.19 -3.14
CA ALA A 5 -0.63 3.01 -1.84
C ALA A 5 0.87 2.81 -1.99
N VAL A 6 1.64 3.46 -1.12
CA VAL A 6 3.11 3.37 -1.06
C VAL A 6 3.50 3.07 0.40
N PRO A 7 4.25 2.01 0.69
CA PRO A 7 4.81 1.80 2.01
C PRO A 7 5.89 2.86 2.27
N THR A 8 5.78 3.57 3.39
CA THR A 8 6.65 4.70 3.72
C THR A 8 7.12 4.70 5.17
N ARG A 9 8.24 5.38 5.39
CA ARG A 9 8.82 5.72 6.69
C ARG A 9 9.51 7.06 6.55
N GLU A 10 9.20 8.00 7.46
CA GLU A 10 9.86 9.32 7.50
C GLU A 10 9.92 10.03 6.13
N ASN A 11 8.79 10.02 5.40
CA ASN A 11 8.63 10.59 4.05
C ASN A 11 9.46 9.93 2.93
N SER A 12 10.08 8.79 3.20
CA SER A 12 10.76 7.96 2.21
C SER A 12 9.96 6.70 1.91
N VAL A 13 10.11 6.15 0.70
CA VAL A 13 9.59 4.81 0.39
C VAL A 13 10.33 3.80 1.26
N ASP A 14 9.59 2.92 1.93
CA ASP A 14 10.19 1.88 2.76
C ASP A 14 10.59 0.69 1.89
N ASP A 15 11.83 0.20 2.09
CA ASP A 15 12.37 -0.95 1.36
C ASP A 15 11.66 -2.24 1.71
N HIS A 16 11.02 -2.33 2.90
CA HIS A 16 10.38 -3.54 3.36
C HIS A 16 8.88 -3.33 3.55
N PHE A 17 8.09 -3.67 2.52
CA PHE A 17 6.62 -3.57 2.53
C PHE A 17 5.96 -4.09 3.81
N GLY A 18 6.44 -5.22 4.34
CA GLY A 18 5.86 -5.89 5.51
C GLY A 18 6.21 -5.27 6.86
N HIS A 19 7.12 -4.30 6.91
CA HIS A 19 7.62 -3.66 8.14
C HIS A 19 7.69 -2.13 8.01
N CYS A 20 6.94 -1.56 7.08
CA CYS A 20 6.86 -0.11 6.93
C CYS A 20 6.19 0.55 8.15
N ALA A 21 6.42 1.85 8.34
CA ALA A 21 5.75 2.60 9.39
C ALA A 21 4.29 2.92 8.99
N TYR A 22 4.09 3.30 7.73
CA TYR A 22 2.80 3.69 7.18
C TYR A 22 2.62 3.20 5.74
N TYR A 23 1.37 3.10 5.31
CA TYR A 23 0.99 3.11 3.91
C TYR A 23 0.47 4.51 3.58
N THR A 24 1.24 5.27 2.80
CA THR A 24 0.79 6.55 2.26
C THR A 24 -0.06 6.30 1.03
N ILE A 25 -1.29 6.79 1.05
CA ILE A 25 -2.28 6.61 -0.01
C ILE A 25 -2.46 7.95 -0.71
N PHE A 26 -2.13 7.98 -2.00
CA PHE A 26 -2.25 9.13 -2.87
C PHE A 26 -3.50 9.02 -3.74
N SER A 27 -4.29 10.08 -3.74
CA SER A 27 -5.41 10.28 -4.63
C SER A 27 -4.95 11.07 -5.85
N ILE A 28 -5.04 10.47 -7.03
CA ILE A 28 -4.54 11.03 -8.29
C ILE A 28 -5.70 11.28 -9.26
N GLU A 29 -5.71 12.47 -9.84
CA GLU A 29 -6.66 12.91 -10.86
C GLU A 29 -5.95 13.90 -11.78
N ASP A 30 -6.18 13.80 -13.09
CA ASP A 30 -5.52 14.63 -14.11
C ASP A 30 -3.99 14.67 -14.01
N GLN A 31 -3.38 13.54 -13.64
CA GLN A 31 -1.93 13.38 -13.42
C GLN A 31 -1.36 14.19 -12.25
N GLU A 32 -2.22 14.72 -11.38
CA GLU A 32 -1.82 15.45 -10.17
C GLU A 32 -2.25 14.72 -8.90
N ILE A 33 -1.45 14.86 -7.84
CA ILE A 33 -1.83 14.41 -6.51
C ILE A 33 -2.83 15.42 -5.94
N LYS A 34 -4.08 15.00 -5.75
CA LYS A 34 -5.14 15.84 -5.18
C LYS A 34 -5.24 15.72 -3.66
N ALA A 35 -4.84 14.58 -3.10
CA ALA A 35 -4.82 14.35 -1.66
C ALA A 35 -3.85 13.22 -1.29
N SER A 36 -3.40 13.23 -0.03
CA SER A 36 -2.65 12.14 0.59
C SER A 36 -3.19 11.85 1.97
N THR A 37 -3.25 10.57 2.34
CA THR A 37 -3.53 10.12 3.71
C THR A 37 -2.58 9.01 4.11
N THR A 38 -2.37 8.80 5.41
CA THR A 38 -1.51 7.74 5.93
C THR A 38 -2.32 6.73 6.72
N LEU A 39 -2.13 5.45 6.41
CA LEU A 39 -2.64 4.34 7.21
C LEU A 39 -1.46 3.71 7.98
N PRO A 40 -1.45 3.72 9.32
CA PRO A 40 -0.41 3.05 10.09
C PRO A 40 -0.31 1.57 9.72
N SER A 41 0.91 1.05 9.61
CA SER A 41 1.09 -0.38 9.41
C SER A 41 0.55 -1.13 10.64
N PRO A 42 -0.21 -2.23 10.46
CA PRO A 42 -0.65 -3.06 11.57
C PRO A 42 0.55 -3.61 12.36
N GLN A 43 0.40 -3.79 13.68
CA GLN A 43 1.43 -4.41 14.50
C GLN A 43 1.65 -5.87 14.06
N GLY A 44 2.80 -6.15 13.42
CA GLY A 44 3.18 -7.47 12.90
C GLY A 44 3.77 -7.43 11.48
N CYS A 45 4.12 -8.59 10.91
CA CYS A 45 4.52 -8.71 9.50
C CYS A 45 3.31 -8.37 8.61
N GLY A 46 3.40 -7.35 7.76
CA GLY A 46 2.35 -7.00 6.79
C GLY A 46 1.89 -8.19 5.92
N CYS A 47 2.78 -9.15 5.75
CA CYS A 47 2.65 -10.49 5.17
C CYS A 47 1.51 -11.35 5.77
N LYS A 48 1.23 -11.18 7.07
CA LYS A 48 0.20 -11.89 7.84
C LYS A 48 -0.98 -11.00 8.22
N SER A 49 -1.00 -9.75 7.74
CA SER A 49 -1.99 -8.76 8.10
C SER A 49 -3.08 -8.65 7.03
N ASN A 50 -4.26 -8.15 7.42
CA ASN A 50 -5.39 -7.89 6.52
C ASN A 50 -5.20 -6.62 5.66
N ILE A 51 -3.96 -6.12 5.54
CA ILE A 51 -3.68 -4.81 4.94
C ILE A 51 -4.12 -4.72 3.48
N ALA A 52 -3.94 -5.79 2.72
CA ALA A 52 -4.31 -5.80 1.30
C ALA A 52 -5.84 -5.62 1.13
N ALA A 53 -6.65 -6.27 1.97
CA ALA A 53 -8.10 -6.11 1.95
C ALA A 53 -8.51 -4.70 2.42
N THR A 54 -7.91 -4.18 3.49
CA THR A 54 -8.16 -2.81 3.96
C THR A 54 -7.85 -1.78 2.87
N LEU A 55 -6.73 -1.90 2.17
CA LEU A 55 -6.38 -0.99 1.08
C LEU A 55 -7.36 -1.11 -0.10
N GLN A 56 -7.80 -2.31 -0.44
CA GLN A 56 -8.84 -2.52 -1.44
C GLN A 56 -10.18 -1.87 -1.04
N GLU A 57 -10.61 -2.01 0.22
CA GLU A 57 -11.80 -1.36 0.77
C GLU A 57 -11.69 0.17 0.73
N MET A 58 -10.47 0.72 0.90
CA MET A 58 -10.20 2.14 0.73
C MET A 58 -10.19 2.61 -0.74
N GLY A 59 -10.38 1.69 -1.69
CA GLY A 59 -10.40 1.96 -3.13
C GLY A 59 -9.02 2.07 -3.76
N VAL A 60 -7.96 1.55 -3.10
CA VAL A 60 -6.62 1.50 -3.68
C VAL A 60 -6.61 0.46 -4.79
N GLY A 61 -6.30 0.92 -6.02
CA GLY A 61 -6.20 0.06 -7.20
C GLY A 61 -4.76 -0.32 -7.56
N LEU A 62 -3.78 0.39 -7.00
CA LEU A 62 -2.36 0.16 -7.30
C LEU A 62 -1.51 0.31 -6.04
N MET A 63 -0.54 -0.57 -5.87
CA MET A 63 0.48 -0.45 -4.85
C MET A 63 1.85 -0.35 -5.49
N LEU A 64 2.61 0.68 -5.13
CA LEU A 64 4.01 0.85 -5.51
C LEU A 64 4.86 0.58 -4.27
N ALA A 65 5.71 -0.44 -4.30
CA ALA A 65 6.58 -0.80 -3.20
C ALA A 65 8.01 -1.03 -3.71
N GLY A 66 9.01 -0.74 -2.86
CA GLY A 66 10.42 -0.96 -3.18
C GLY A 66 10.73 -2.45 -3.32
N ASN A 67 10.75 -3.18 -2.20
CA ASN A 67 10.90 -4.63 -2.18
C ASN A 67 9.75 -5.30 -1.40
N MET A 68 9.28 -6.46 -1.89
CA MET A 68 8.23 -7.25 -1.24
C MET A 68 8.53 -8.74 -1.35
N GLY A 69 8.32 -9.49 -0.27
CA GLY A 69 8.45 -10.95 -0.30
C GLY A 69 7.33 -11.63 -1.11
N ASP A 70 7.59 -12.82 -1.63
CA ASP A 70 6.67 -13.55 -2.51
C ASP A 70 5.28 -13.79 -1.89
N GLY A 71 5.22 -14.00 -0.58
CA GLY A 71 3.94 -14.14 0.14
C GLY A 71 3.07 -12.88 0.06
N ALA A 72 3.68 -11.69 0.24
CA ALA A 72 2.97 -10.42 0.12
C ALA A 72 2.53 -10.16 -1.33
N LYS A 73 3.42 -10.46 -2.29
CA LYS A 73 3.13 -10.33 -3.72
C LYS A 73 1.93 -11.19 -4.14
N LYS A 74 1.89 -12.46 -3.72
CA LYS A 74 0.78 -13.37 -4.03
C LYS A 74 -0.55 -12.86 -3.47
N ASN A 75 -0.56 -12.35 -2.23
CA ASN A 75 -1.78 -11.82 -1.62
C ASN A 75 -2.31 -10.60 -2.38
N LEU A 76 -1.44 -9.65 -2.74
CA LEU A 76 -1.80 -8.46 -3.50
C LEU A 76 -2.29 -8.79 -4.92
N GLN A 77 -1.60 -9.69 -5.63
CA GLN A 77 -2.01 -10.13 -6.97
C GLN A 77 -3.37 -10.83 -6.99
N THR A 78 -3.68 -11.60 -5.95
CA THR A 78 -4.97 -12.31 -5.85
C THR A 78 -6.14 -11.32 -5.67
N MET A 79 -5.89 -10.14 -5.12
CA MET A 79 -6.90 -9.08 -4.96
C MET A 79 -7.03 -8.17 -6.19
N ALA A 80 -5.95 -7.96 -6.94
CA ALA A 80 -5.92 -7.10 -8.14
C ALA A 80 -6.50 -7.77 -9.41
N SER A 81 -6.73 -9.09 -9.38
CA SER A 81 -7.24 -9.88 -10.52
C SER A 81 -8.75 -10.12 -10.48
N ARG A 82 -9.47 -9.34 -9.67
CA ARG A 82 -10.94 -9.25 -9.63
C ARG A 82 -11.36 -7.81 -9.89
#